data_AF-A0A8C3F9B7-F1
#
_entry.id   AF-A0A8C3F9B7-F1
#
_cell.length_a   1.000
_cell.length_b   1.000
_cell.length_c   1.000
_cell.angle_alpha   90.00
_cell.angle_beta   90.00
_cell.angle_gamma   90.00
#
_symmetry.space_group_name_H-M   'P 1'
#
loop_
_entity.id
_entity.type
_entity.pdbx_description
1 polymer ?
#
loop_
_entity_poly.entity_id
_entity_poly.type
_entity_poly.pdbx_seq_one_letter_code
_entity_poly.pdbx_strand_id
1 'polypeptide(L)'
;MEKSTNTSKPVQPDSDSESKPATSKKRKQPAECFLTRPEEKEENTVKVKRRRKKKISDILAKSSPKPGIPEDLQKLLNQHFGTKRSVIELEELKLPDSCFLPANDLTHSFSSYLKEICPKWAKLRKTHKEKKSVLMLIICSSALRCLELIKSMTAFKGDCKVIKLFAKHIKIKEQMHMLENGVIHLGVGTPGRIKALVKQDGLSLNSLKYLILDWNWRDQKLRRMIDIPEINYSDICLNCSKLRENSSNWDKECNCSVHFTLQENMLGDVFMYYRLQNFYQNHRRYVLSRSDAQLLGQDVNIQNSNCAPFTIYPNGTPMAPCGAIANSMFNDSIQLFYYLNSFTAIEVPLLKSGNSWWSDKNVKFRNPTSYNLSSAFAGTTRPPYWQKPAYLLDEEDERNNGYINDDFIIWMRVSAFPTFRNLYRHLRHTNQFADGLPAGNYTFHITYNFPVTKFKGKKQVVLSTITWSGGSNLFLGIAYTVSGAVIVLAGFIITAIHLKLRKKKTYFQR
;
A
#
# COMPACT_ATOMS: atom_id res chain seq x y z
N MET A 1 18.96 -33.13 76.69
CA MET A 1 19.33 -31.74 76.35
C MET A 1 18.15 -31.17 75.57
N GLU A 2 17.15 -30.57 76.22
CA GLU A 2 17.17 -29.20 76.82
C GLU A 2 17.41 -28.12 75.75
N LYS A 3 16.58 -27.10 75.54
CA LYS A 3 15.40 -26.53 76.25
C LYS A 3 14.34 -26.11 75.21
N SER A 4 13.02 -26.36 75.35
CA SER A 4 12.02 -25.76 76.25
C SER A 4 11.80 -24.24 75.99
N THR A 5 10.60 -23.65 75.96
CA THR A 5 9.21 -24.13 76.20
C THR A 5 8.18 -23.08 75.72
N ASN A 6 6.91 -23.50 75.54
CA ASN A 6 5.58 -22.88 75.79
C ASN A 6 5.48 -21.36 76.15
N THR A 7 4.35 -20.63 75.96
CA THR A 7 2.99 -20.95 76.45
C THR A 7 1.85 -20.10 75.84
N SER A 8 0.75 -20.77 75.48
CA SER A 8 -0.70 -20.45 75.72
C SER A 8 -1.33 -19.04 75.57
N LYS A 9 -2.50 -19.01 74.91
CA LYS A 9 -3.61 -18.02 75.05
C LYS A 9 -4.28 -18.10 76.45
N PRO A 10 -5.14 -17.14 76.86
CA PRO A 10 -6.58 -17.11 76.48
C PRO A 10 -6.98 -15.73 75.86
N VAL A 11 -8.21 -15.18 75.82
CA VAL A 11 -9.60 -15.53 76.25
C VAL A 11 -10.64 -14.87 75.29
N GLN A 12 -11.95 -15.06 75.50
CA GLN A 12 -13.07 -14.22 74.99
C GLN A 12 -13.99 -13.82 76.18
N PRO A 13 -14.86 -12.80 76.03
CA PRO A 13 -16.28 -13.10 75.71
C PRO A 13 -16.97 -12.12 74.73
N ASP A 14 -18.02 -12.62 74.07
CA ASP A 14 -19.40 -12.11 73.78
C ASP A 14 -19.72 -10.58 73.88
N SER A 15 -20.71 -10.00 73.19
CA SER A 15 -21.88 -10.54 72.44
C SER A 15 -22.36 -9.58 71.32
N ASP A 16 -23.28 -10.05 70.45
CA ASP A 16 -24.38 -9.30 69.75
C ASP A 16 -24.06 -8.03 68.88
N SER A 17 -24.78 -7.69 67.79
CA SER A 17 -25.84 -8.34 67.00
C SER A 17 -26.00 -7.65 65.61
N GLU A 18 -26.79 -8.27 64.72
CA GLU A 18 -27.40 -7.70 63.50
C GLU A 18 -26.51 -7.21 62.32
N SER A 19 -27.15 -6.90 61.18
CA SER A 19 -26.61 -7.24 59.85
C SER A 19 -26.94 -6.28 58.69
N LYS A 20 -26.04 -6.30 57.67
CA LYS A 20 -26.13 -5.74 56.30
C LYS A 20 -25.84 -4.23 56.13
N PRO A 21 -25.39 -3.78 54.92
CA PRO A 21 -24.35 -4.39 54.08
C PRO A 21 -23.28 -3.38 53.60
N ALA A 22 -22.07 -3.87 53.31
CA ALA A 22 -20.94 -3.01 52.90
C ALA A 22 -20.99 -2.55 51.42
N THR A 23 -20.51 -1.32 51.17
CA THR A 23 -20.20 -0.82 49.81
C THR A 23 -18.69 -0.84 49.55
N SER A 24 -18.27 -1.49 48.46
CA SER A 24 -16.86 -1.72 48.15
C SER A 24 -16.16 -0.51 47.51
N LYS A 25 -15.14 0.06 48.18
CA LYS A 25 -14.24 1.08 47.60
C LYS A 25 -13.23 0.45 46.62
N LYS A 26 -12.97 1.14 45.50
CA LYS A 26 -11.98 0.73 44.48
C LYS A 26 -10.53 0.95 44.96
N ARG A 27 -9.63 0.06 44.50
CA ARG A 27 -8.18 0.06 44.76
C ARG A 27 -7.46 1.09 43.86
N LYS A 28 -6.47 1.82 44.38
CA LYS A 28 -5.63 2.77 43.61
C LYS A 28 -4.58 2.04 42.76
N GLN A 29 -4.20 2.64 41.63
CA GLN A 29 -2.99 2.30 40.85
C GLN A 29 -1.86 3.34 41.14
N PRO A 30 -0.57 2.99 40.95
CA PRO A 30 0.55 3.92 41.13
C PRO A 30 0.68 4.92 39.95
N ALA A 31 1.38 6.03 40.19
CA ALA A 31 1.46 7.17 39.27
C ALA A 31 2.65 7.10 38.30
N GLU A 32 2.46 7.59 37.07
CA GLU A 32 3.53 7.97 36.15
C GLU A 32 4.02 9.39 36.45
N CYS A 33 5.31 9.64 36.20
CA CYS A 33 5.97 10.91 36.53
C CYS A 33 6.13 11.78 35.28
N PHE A 34 5.49 12.95 35.26
CA PHE A 34 5.73 14.00 34.25
C PHE A 34 6.08 15.31 34.95
N LEU A 35 7.20 15.91 34.53
CA LEU A 35 7.70 17.19 35.04
C LEU A 35 6.92 18.36 34.45
N THR A 36 6.11 19.03 35.26
CA THR A 36 5.53 20.35 34.92
C THR A 36 6.56 21.45 35.09
N ARG A 37 6.61 22.40 34.14
CA ARG A 37 7.26 23.71 34.31
C ARG A 37 6.20 24.80 34.54
N PRO A 38 6.54 25.93 35.18
CA PRO A 38 5.54 26.89 35.68
C PRO A 38 4.88 27.73 34.59
N GLU A 39 3.72 28.27 34.92
CA GLU A 39 2.98 29.25 34.11
C GLU A 39 3.60 30.66 34.26
N GLU A 40 3.73 31.38 33.14
CA GLU A 40 3.94 32.84 33.13
C GLU A 40 2.80 33.54 32.37
N LYS A 41 2.62 34.83 32.66
CA LYS A 41 1.36 35.57 32.55
C LYS A 41 1.00 35.98 31.11
N GLU A 42 -0.30 36.15 30.85
CA GLU A 42 -0.82 36.76 29.63
C GLU A 42 -0.52 38.27 29.55
N GLU A 43 -0.04 38.75 28.41
CA GLU A 43 -0.28 40.11 27.93
C GLU A 43 -0.79 40.12 26.49
N ASN A 44 -1.64 41.11 26.18
CA ASN A 44 -2.53 41.11 25.01
C ASN A 44 -1.86 41.58 23.71
N THR A 45 -1.97 40.81 22.61
CA THR A 45 -1.99 41.38 21.26
C THR A 45 -3.03 40.73 20.31
N VAL A 46 -3.84 41.60 19.71
CA VAL A 46 -4.79 41.49 18.59
C VAL A 46 -5.07 40.09 17.97
N LYS A 47 -6.34 39.65 18.09
CA LYS A 47 -6.87 38.45 17.40
C LYS A 47 -6.93 38.61 15.87
N VAL A 48 -5.90 38.14 15.16
CA VAL A 48 -6.01 37.85 13.72
C VAL A 48 -7.03 36.73 13.50
N LYS A 49 -8.10 36.99 12.73
CA LYS A 49 -9.10 35.96 12.37
C LYS A 49 -8.42 34.80 11.64
N ARG A 50 -8.24 33.66 12.32
CA ARG A 50 -7.78 32.40 11.72
C ARG A 50 -8.63 32.06 10.48
N ARG A 51 -8.08 32.25 9.27
CA ARG A 51 -8.67 31.75 8.03
C ARG A 51 -8.85 30.23 8.18
N ARG A 52 -10.11 29.76 8.15
CA ARG A 52 -10.44 28.32 8.09
C ARG A 52 -9.62 27.70 6.95
N LYS A 53 -8.72 26.75 7.25
CA LYS A 53 -8.06 25.94 6.22
C LYS A 53 -9.17 25.27 5.41
N LYS A 54 -9.26 25.60 4.12
CA LYS A 54 -10.22 24.99 3.19
C LYS A 54 -9.88 23.50 3.06
N LYS A 55 -10.89 22.64 2.96
CA LYS A 55 -10.62 21.21 2.73
C LYS A 55 -10.04 21.06 1.32
N ILE A 56 -9.26 20.02 1.11
CA ILE A 56 -8.64 19.71 -0.19
C ILE A 56 -9.72 19.57 -1.29
N SER A 57 -10.90 19.06 -0.93
CA SER A 57 -12.11 19.04 -1.77
C SER A 57 -12.52 20.42 -2.32
N ASP A 58 -12.37 21.47 -1.52
CA ASP A 58 -12.89 22.81 -1.80
C ASP A 58 -11.91 23.63 -2.65
N ILE A 59 -10.67 23.14 -2.78
CA ILE A 59 -9.61 23.72 -3.61
C ILE A 59 -9.63 23.04 -4.98
N LEU A 60 -9.72 21.71 -5.02
CA LEU A 60 -9.78 20.93 -6.27
C LEU A 60 -11.08 21.13 -7.06
N ALA A 61 -12.15 21.62 -6.43
CA ALA A 61 -13.39 22.01 -7.10
C ALA A 61 -13.28 23.32 -7.93
N LYS A 62 -12.14 24.03 -7.89
CA LYS A 62 -11.98 25.35 -8.56
C LYS A 62 -11.43 25.30 -9.98
N SER A 63 -10.80 24.22 -10.41
CA SER A 63 -10.34 24.03 -11.78
C SER A 63 -11.27 23.07 -12.51
N SER A 64 -11.78 23.47 -13.67
CA SER A 64 -12.52 22.56 -14.55
C SER A 64 -11.57 21.46 -15.04
N PRO A 65 -11.86 20.17 -14.77
CA PRO A 65 -10.96 19.10 -15.15
C PRO A 65 -10.96 18.92 -16.67
N LYS A 66 -9.78 19.00 -17.30
CA LYS A 66 -9.64 18.68 -18.73
C LYS A 66 -10.16 17.24 -18.99
N PRO A 67 -11.08 17.04 -19.95
CA PRO A 67 -11.53 15.71 -20.34
C PRO A 67 -10.37 14.95 -21.00
N GLY A 68 -10.38 13.62 -20.87
CA GLY A 68 -9.46 12.77 -21.61
C GLY A 68 -9.78 12.75 -23.10
N ILE A 69 -8.73 12.72 -23.92
CA ILE A 69 -8.78 12.78 -25.38
C ILE A 69 -8.21 11.47 -25.99
N PRO A 70 -8.53 11.11 -27.26
CA PRO A 70 -8.01 9.91 -27.91
C PRO A 70 -6.48 9.76 -27.83
N GLU A 71 -5.76 10.88 -27.92
CA GLU A 71 -4.31 10.97 -27.82
C GLU A 71 -3.78 10.51 -26.46
N ASP A 72 -4.54 10.67 -25.37
CA ASP A 72 -4.14 10.15 -24.05
C ASP A 72 -4.11 8.61 -24.06
N LEU A 73 -5.06 7.97 -24.74
CA LEU A 73 -5.10 6.51 -24.89
C LEU A 73 -3.96 6.04 -25.80
N GLN A 74 -3.74 6.69 -26.94
CA GLN A 74 -2.64 6.33 -27.84
C GLN A 74 -1.28 6.50 -27.15
N LYS A 75 -1.09 7.57 -26.37
CA LYS A 75 0.12 7.77 -25.54
C LYS A 75 0.30 6.66 -24.51
N LEU A 76 -0.77 6.22 -23.85
CA LEU A 76 -0.73 5.12 -22.88
C LEU A 76 -0.41 3.77 -23.54
N LEU A 77 -0.96 3.50 -24.73
CA LEU A 77 -0.63 2.31 -25.53
C LEU A 77 0.84 2.32 -25.95
N ASN A 78 1.31 3.43 -26.51
CA ASN A 78 2.70 3.60 -26.92
C ASN A 78 3.68 3.44 -25.73
N GLN A 79 3.34 3.99 -24.55
CA GLN A 79 4.12 3.79 -23.33
C GLN A 79 4.14 2.32 -22.85
N HIS A 80 3.07 1.55 -23.07
CA HIS A 80 3.00 0.16 -22.60
C HIS A 80 3.64 -0.86 -23.54
N PHE A 81 3.53 -0.62 -24.86
CA PHE A 81 3.97 -1.54 -25.90
C PHE A 81 5.27 -1.12 -26.60
N GLY A 82 5.67 0.15 -26.53
CA GLY A 82 6.82 0.71 -27.24
C GLY A 82 8.17 0.04 -26.93
N THR A 83 8.30 -0.63 -25.78
CA THR A 83 9.51 -1.40 -25.40
C THR A 83 9.44 -2.89 -25.71
N LYS A 84 8.33 -3.37 -26.31
CA LYS A 84 8.04 -4.80 -26.50
C LYS A 84 7.68 -5.20 -27.93
N ARG A 85 7.48 -4.22 -28.81
CA ARG A 85 7.01 -4.41 -30.19
C ARG A 85 7.90 -3.63 -31.15
N SER A 86 8.01 -4.14 -32.37
CA SER A 86 8.68 -3.46 -33.48
C SER A 86 7.93 -2.20 -33.91
N VAL A 87 8.59 -1.34 -34.71
CA VAL A 87 7.98 -0.11 -35.25
C VAL A 87 6.70 -0.43 -36.06
N ILE A 88 6.74 -1.47 -36.88
CA ILE A 88 5.61 -1.93 -37.72
C ILE A 88 4.42 -2.35 -36.85
N GLU A 89 4.65 -3.17 -35.82
CA GLU A 89 3.60 -3.56 -34.87
C GLU A 89 3.08 -2.39 -34.01
N LEU A 90 3.85 -1.31 -33.85
CA LEU A 90 3.40 -0.09 -33.17
C LEU A 90 2.53 0.78 -34.08
N GLU A 91 2.76 0.76 -35.40
CA GLU A 91 1.87 1.36 -36.38
C GLU A 91 0.53 0.60 -36.46
N GLU A 92 0.54 -0.74 -36.40
CA GLU A 92 -0.69 -1.54 -36.28
C GLU A 92 -1.49 -1.25 -34.99
N LEU A 93 -0.82 -0.80 -33.92
CA LEU A 93 -1.46 -0.37 -32.67
C LEU A 93 -1.95 1.09 -32.68
N LYS A 94 -1.79 1.81 -33.80
CA LYS A 94 -2.35 3.15 -33.96
C LYS A 94 -3.84 3.03 -34.28
N LEU A 95 -4.69 3.37 -33.32
CA LEU A 95 -6.13 3.36 -33.52
C LEU A 95 -6.52 4.57 -34.40
N PRO A 96 -7.20 4.39 -35.54
CA PRO A 96 -7.69 5.51 -36.33
C PRO A 96 -8.83 6.23 -35.60
N ASP A 97 -9.02 7.52 -35.87
CA ASP A 97 -10.01 8.36 -35.19
C ASP A 97 -11.44 7.81 -35.32
N SER A 98 -11.73 7.10 -36.40
CA SER A 98 -12.99 6.37 -36.63
C SER A 98 -13.31 5.28 -35.59
N CYS A 99 -12.31 4.81 -34.81
CA CYS A 99 -12.53 3.89 -33.70
C CYS A 99 -13.03 4.60 -32.42
N PHE A 100 -12.93 5.92 -32.35
CA PHE A 100 -13.35 6.71 -31.19
C PHE A 100 -14.75 7.27 -31.41
N LEU A 101 -15.66 6.93 -30.50
CA LEU A 101 -17.02 7.46 -30.48
C LEU A 101 -17.03 8.79 -29.69
N PRO A 102 -17.99 9.70 -29.94
CA PRO A 102 -18.10 10.96 -29.20
C PRO A 102 -18.05 10.74 -27.69
N ALA A 103 -17.31 11.58 -26.97
CA ALA A 103 -17.25 11.52 -25.52
C ALA A 103 -18.58 12.01 -24.91
N ASN A 104 -19.00 11.41 -23.79
CA ASN A 104 -20.14 11.95 -23.04
C ASN A 104 -19.73 13.28 -22.37
N ASP A 105 -20.31 14.38 -22.84
CA ASP A 105 -20.13 15.75 -22.37
C ASP A 105 -20.89 16.07 -21.06
N LEU A 106 -21.58 15.08 -20.51
CA LEU A 106 -22.46 15.13 -19.33
C LEU A 106 -23.80 15.85 -19.54
N THR A 107 -24.13 16.30 -20.75
CA THR A 107 -25.48 16.82 -21.06
C THR A 107 -26.51 15.67 -21.12
N HIS A 108 -26.07 14.49 -21.56
CA HIS A 108 -26.90 13.30 -21.67
C HIS A 108 -26.71 12.33 -20.50
N SER A 109 -27.83 11.81 -19.98
CA SER A 109 -27.80 10.69 -19.04
C SER A 109 -27.07 9.48 -19.66
N PHE A 110 -26.39 8.68 -18.84
CA PHE A 110 -25.59 7.55 -19.32
C PHE A 110 -26.39 6.59 -20.22
N SER A 111 -27.68 6.35 -19.90
CA SER A 111 -28.54 5.51 -20.74
C SER A 111 -28.99 6.17 -22.05
N SER A 112 -28.96 7.50 -22.16
CA SER A 112 -29.20 8.23 -23.41
C SER A 112 -27.97 8.18 -24.30
N TYR A 113 -26.80 8.51 -23.74
CA TYR A 113 -25.51 8.39 -24.41
C TYR A 113 -25.29 6.99 -25.00
N LEU A 114 -25.57 5.93 -24.24
CA LEU A 114 -25.47 4.56 -24.75
C LEU A 114 -26.44 4.22 -25.90
N LYS A 115 -27.58 4.91 -26.04
CA LYS A 115 -28.46 4.73 -27.22
C LYS A 115 -27.87 5.41 -28.46
N GLU A 116 -27.34 6.60 -28.28
CA GLU A 116 -26.71 7.42 -29.33
C GLU A 116 -25.50 6.72 -29.93
N ILE A 117 -24.57 6.22 -29.10
CA ILE A 117 -23.37 5.52 -29.57
C ILE A 117 -23.63 4.07 -30.06
N CYS A 118 -24.81 3.51 -29.80
CA CYS A 118 -25.17 2.13 -30.19
C CYS A 118 -26.59 2.03 -30.79
N PRO A 119 -26.89 2.75 -31.89
CA PRO A 119 -28.26 2.88 -32.42
C PRO A 119 -28.84 1.54 -32.91
N LYS A 120 -27.98 0.60 -33.33
CA LYS A 120 -28.37 -0.74 -33.81
C LYS A 120 -28.36 -1.83 -32.71
N TRP A 121 -28.28 -1.45 -31.42
CA TRP A 121 -28.16 -2.37 -30.29
C TRP A 121 -29.19 -3.53 -30.30
N ALA A 122 -30.45 -3.24 -30.60
CA ALA A 122 -31.51 -4.26 -30.63
C ALA A 122 -31.26 -5.38 -31.66
N LYS A 123 -30.61 -5.08 -32.80
CA LYS A 123 -30.22 -6.06 -33.81
C LYS A 123 -28.98 -6.85 -33.38
N LEU A 124 -27.97 -6.16 -32.85
CA LEU A 124 -26.73 -6.78 -32.35
C LEU A 124 -27.04 -7.80 -31.24
N ARG A 125 -27.88 -7.44 -30.28
CA ARG A 125 -28.36 -8.34 -29.21
C ARG A 125 -28.97 -9.62 -29.78
N LYS A 126 -29.89 -9.53 -30.74
CA LYS A 126 -30.58 -10.70 -31.34
C LYS A 126 -29.64 -11.62 -32.13
N THR A 127 -28.54 -11.07 -32.65
CA THR A 127 -27.54 -11.81 -33.44
C THR A 127 -26.55 -12.56 -32.55
N HIS A 128 -26.27 -12.04 -31.35
CA HIS A 128 -25.27 -12.61 -30.44
C HIS A 128 -25.71 -13.94 -29.83
N LYS A 129 -24.90 -14.98 -30.05
CA LYS A 129 -25.09 -16.33 -29.48
C LYS A 129 -23.84 -16.90 -28.82
N GLU A 130 -22.69 -16.21 -28.88
CA GLU A 130 -21.45 -16.72 -28.30
C GLU A 130 -21.49 -16.70 -26.76
N LYS A 131 -21.05 -17.81 -26.18
CA LYS A 131 -20.73 -17.94 -24.76
C LYS A 131 -19.30 -17.45 -24.51
N LYS A 132 -18.92 -17.22 -23.26
CA LYS A 132 -17.63 -16.62 -22.86
C LYS A 132 -17.31 -15.22 -23.41
N SER A 133 -18.14 -14.61 -24.27
CA SER A 133 -17.89 -13.28 -24.83
C SER A 133 -19.07 -12.32 -24.63
N VAL A 134 -18.81 -11.01 -24.69
CA VAL A 134 -19.79 -9.92 -24.54
C VAL A 134 -19.69 -8.96 -25.73
N LEU A 135 -20.81 -8.35 -26.12
CA LEU A 135 -20.84 -7.33 -27.19
C LEU A 135 -20.29 -5.98 -26.74
N MET A 136 -20.54 -5.61 -25.47
CA MET A 136 -20.12 -4.34 -24.88
C MET A 136 -19.41 -4.59 -23.55
N LEU A 137 -18.27 -3.94 -23.35
CA LEU A 137 -17.47 -4.02 -22.13
C LEU A 137 -17.24 -2.62 -21.56
N ILE A 138 -17.74 -2.37 -20.36
CA ILE A 138 -17.56 -1.11 -19.63
C ILE A 138 -16.52 -1.35 -18.53
N ILE A 139 -15.44 -0.57 -18.56
CA ILE A 139 -14.35 -0.64 -17.58
C ILE A 139 -14.42 0.56 -16.64
N CYS A 140 -14.44 0.32 -15.33
CA CYS A 140 -14.53 1.36 -14.30
C CYS A 140 -13.42 1.22 -13.26
N SER A 141 -13.07 2.33 -12.61
CA SER A 141 -12.05 2.38 -11.55
C SER A 141 -12.41 1.54 -10.31
N SER A 142 -13.69 1.38 -9.99
CA SER A 142 -14.15 0.69 -8.78
C SER A 142 -15.42 -0.14 -8.97
N ALA A 143 -15.59 -1.15 -8.11
CA ALA A 143 -16.77 -2.01 -8.06
C ALA A 143 -18.06 -1.25 -7.68
N LEU A 144 -17.95 -0.15 -6.92
CA LEU A 144 -19.09 0.71 -6.58
C LEU A 144 -19.58 1.46 -7.82
N ARG A 145 -18.65 2.08 -8.55
CA ARG A 145 -18.92 2.77 -9.81
C ARG A 145 -19.49 1.83 -10.89
N CYS A 146 -18.99 0.59 -10.98
CA CYS A 146 -19.60 -0.44 -11.82
C CYS A 146 -21.10 -0.64 -11.51
N LEU A 147 -21.48 -0.70 -10.21
CA LEU A 147 -22.87 -0.88 -9.78
C LEU A 147 -23.73 0.36 -10.06
N GLU A 148 -23.18 1.57 -9.93
CA GLU A 148 -23.87 2.82 -10.29
C GLU A 148 -24.19 2.87 -11.78
N LEU A 149 -23.24 2.53 -12.65
CA LEU A 149 -23.45 2.48 -14.10
C LEU A 149 -24.46 1.39 -14.48
N ILE A 150 -24.36 0.18 -13.93
CA ILE A 150 -25.38 -0.87 -14.13
C ILE A 150 -26.78 -0.38 -13.71
N LYS A 151 -26.89 0.42 -12.65
CA LYS A 151 -28.17 1.00 -12.20
C LYS A 151 -28.68 2.09 -13.14
N SER A 152 -27.80 2.94 -13.69
CA SER A 152 -28.18 4.08 -14.55
C SER A 152 -28.51 3.67 -15.99
N MET A 153 -28.09 2.48 -16.44
CA MET A 153 -28.47 1.87 -17.73
C MET A 153 -29.95 1.43 -17.80
N THR A 154 -30.89 2.30 -17.45
CA THR A 154 -32.32 1.97 -17.34
C THR A 154 -32.92 1.46 -18.65
N ALA A 155 -32.59 2.06 -19.79
CA ALA A 155 -33.15 1.65 -21.09
C ALA A 155 -32.59 0.33 -21.65
N PHE A 156 -31.68 -0.32 -20.93
CA PHE A 156 -31.12 -1.63 -21.27
C PHE A 156 -31.58 -2.73 -20.30
N LYS A 157 -32.34 -2.39 -19.25
CA LYS A 157 -32.87 -3.36 -18.27
C LYS A 157 -33.97 -4.23 -18.89
N GLY A 158 -34.06 -5.48 -18.45
CA GLY A 158 -34.98 -6.49 -19.01
C GLY A 158 -34.47 -7.07 -20.33
N ASP A 159 -34.16 -6.21 -21.29
CA ASP A 159 -33.68 -6.63 -22.61
C ASP A 159 -32.23 -7.17 -22.62
N CYS A 160 -31.34 -6.65 -21.77
CA CYS A 160 -29.92 -7.02 -21.75
C CYS A 160 -29.55 -7.93 -20.57
N LYS A 161 -28.93 -9.08 -20.85
CA LYS A 161 -28.17 -9.84 -19.85
C LYS A 161 -26.82 -9.16 -19.58
N VAL A 162 -26.67 -8.62 -18.36
CA VAL A 162 -25.49 -7.89 -17.88
C VAL A 162 -24.72 -8.71 -16.83
N ILE A 163 -23.40 -8.81 -16.97
CA ILE A 163 -22.51 -9.45 -15.97
C ILE A 163 -21.64 -8.43 -15.20
N LYS A 164 -21.44 -8.72 -13.91
CA LYS A 164 -20.55 -7.98 -12.99
C LYS A 164 -19.18 -8.63 -13.00
N LEU A 165 -18.19 -7.97 -13.60
CA LEU A 165 -16.81 -8.45 -13.74
C LEU A 165 -15.88 -7.78 -12.72
N PHE A 166 -16.22 -7.90 -11.43
CA PHE A 166 -15.43 -7.36 -10.31
C PHE A 166 -15.51 -8.26 -9.07
N ALA A 167 -14.63 -8.03 -8.09
CA ALA A 167 -14.33 -8.96 -6.99
C ALA A 167 -15.30 -8.93 -5.78
N LYS A 168 -16.50 -8.35 -5.90
CA LYS A 168 -17.40 -8.14 -4.75
C LYS A 168 -18.22 -9.40 -4.45
N HIS A 169 -17.65 -10.29 -3.63
CA HIS A 169 -18.23 -11.57 -3.18
C HIS A 169 -18.52 -12.59 -4.30
N ILE A 170 -17.82 -12.51 -5.43
CA ILE A 170 -17.85 -13.53 -6.48
C ILE A 170 -16.41 -13.94 -6.83
N LYS A 171 -16.10 -15.24 -6.73
CA LYS A 171 -14.79 -15.80 -7.08
C LYS A 171 -14.60 -15.81 -8.59
N ILE A 172 -13.36 -15.87 -9.05
CA ILE A 172 -13.07 -15.84 -10.50
C ILE A 172 -13.64 -17.08 -11.22
N LYS A 173 -13.51 -18.27 -10.62
CA LYS A 173 -14.09 -19.52 -11.15
C LYS A 173 -15.62 -19.46 -11.28
N GLU A 174 -16.30 -18.85 -10.30
CA GLU A 174 -17.76 -18.65 -10.35
C GLU A 174 -18.15 -17.72 -11.51
N GLN A 175 -17.39 -16.65 -11.77
CA GLN A 175 -17.60 -15.77 -12.92
C GLN A 175 -17.34 -16.46 -14.27
N MET A 176 -16.33 -17.35 -14.36
CA MET A 176 -16.09 -18.15 -15.57
C MET A 176 -17.29 -19.06 -15.85
N HIS A 177 -17.80 -19.76 -14.83
CA HIS A 177 -18.97 -20.61 -14.96
C HIS A 177 -20.24 -19.83 -15.36
N MET A 178 -20.43 -18.61 -14.84
CA MET A 178 -21.51 -17.72 -15.29
C MET A 178 -21.39 -17.32 -16.78
N LEU A 179 -20.17 -17.11 -17.28
CA LEU A 179 -19.86 -16.79 -18.68
C LEU A 179 -20.01 -18.00 -19.62
N GLU A 180 -19.85 -19.22 -19.11
CA GLU A 180 -20.03 -20.48 -19.85
C GLU A 180 -21.51 -20.92 -19.94
N ASN A 181 -22.27 -20.71 -18.86
CA ASN A 181 -23.65 -21.19 -18.77
C ASN A 181 -24.65 -20.37 -19.59
N GLY A 182 -24.37 -19.09 -19.88
CA GLY A 182 -25.31 -18.20 -20.54
C GLY A 182 -24.67 -17.27 -21.58
N VAL A 183 -25.45 -16.91 -22.60
CA VAL A 183 -25.13 -15.81 -23.51
C VAL A 183 -25.28 -14.49 -22.75
N ILE A 184 -24.23 -13.67 -22.75
CA ILE A 184 -24.16 -12.40 -22.04
C ILE A 184 -23.85 -11.30 -23.06
N HIS A 185 -24.56 -10.18 -22.99
CA HIS A 185 -24.44 -9.13 -23.99
C HIS A 185 -23.52 -8.00 -23.51
N LEU A 186 -23.46 -7.77 -22.20
CA LEU A 186 -22.75 -6.63 -21.64
C LEU A 186 -22.02 -6.99 -20.34
N GLY A 187 -20.74 -6.63 -20.25
CA GLY A 187 -19.94 -6.75 -19.04
C GLY A 187 -19.60 -5.39 -18.44
N VAL A 188 -19.69 -5.25 -17.11
CA VAL A 188 -19.19 -4.06 -16.39
C VAL A 188 -18.23 -4.50 -15.30
N GLY A 189 -17.00 -4.01 -15.31
CA GLY A 189 -15.92 -4.55 -14.47
C GLY A 189 -14.79 -3.60 -14.13
N THR A 190 -13.90 -4.07 -13.25
CA THR A 190 -12.65 -3.39 -12.93
C THR A 190 -11.49 -3.98 -13.75
N PRO A 191 -10.48 -3.17 -14.15
CA PRO A 191 -9.38 -3.61 -15.01
C PRO A 191 -8.71 -4.90 -14.54
N GLY A 192 -8.44 -5.01 -13.22
CA GLY A 192 -7.78 -6.17 -12.63
C GLY A 192 -8.56 -7.48 -12.76
N ARG A 193 -9.90 -7.45 -12.66
CA ARG A 193 -10.72 -8.67 -12.77
C ARG A 193 -10.96 -9.05 -14.23
N ILE A 194 -11.18 -8.08 -15.11
CA ILE A 194 -11.27 -8.30 -16.57
C ILE A 194 -9.97 -8.93 -17.08
N LYS A 195 -8.81 -8.33 -16.74
CA LYS A 195 -7.47 -8.84 -17.10
C LYS A 195 -7.24 -10.27 -16.59
N ALA A 196 -7.72 -10.61 -15.40
CA ALA A 196 -7.60 -11.95 -14.85
C ALA A 196 -8.48 -12.97 -15.59
N LEU A 197 -9.71 -12.59 -15.96
CA LEU A 197 -10.63 -13.45 -16.73
C LEU A 197 -10.11 -13.71 -18.14
N VAL A 198 -9.64 -12.69 -18.86
CA VAL A 198 -9.03 -12.85 -20.20
C VAL A 198 -7.79 -13.74 -20.12
N LYS A 199 -6.92 -13.56 -19.11
CA LYS A 199 -5.71 -14.39 -18.92
C LYS A 199 -5.98 -15.85 -18.55
N GLN A 200 -7.18 -16.18 -18.08
CA GLN A 200 -7.57 -17.55 -17.69
C GLN A 200 -8.55 -18.18 -18.70
N ASP A 201 -8.67 -17.61 -19.90
CA ASP A 201 -9.65 -18.01 -20.94
C ASP A 201 -11.11 -18.10 -20.42
N GLY A 202 -11.42 -17.24 -19.46
CA GLY A 202 -12.75 -17.06 -18.87
C GLY A 202 -13.60 -16.04 -19.59
N LEU A 203 -12.98 -15.11 -20.31
CA LEU A 203 -13.63 -14.06 -21.11
C LEU A 203 -12.91 -13.91 -22.44
N SER A 204 -13.54 -14.34 -23.53
CA SER A 204 -13.11 -14.10 -24.90
C SER A 204 -13.57 -12.72 -25.39
N LEU A 205 -12.77 -12.08 -26.23
CA LEU A 205 -13.04 -10.76 -26.80
C LEU A 205 -13.53 -10.81 -28.26
N ASN A 206 -13.72 -12.00 -28.84
CA ASN A 206 -14.01 -12.18 -30.27
C ASN A 206 -15.31 -11.48 -30.73
N SER A 207 -16.38 -11.54 -29.91
CA SER A 207 -17.64 -10.84 -30.17
C SER A 207 -17.69 -9.41 -29.66
N LEU A 208 -16.61 -8.88 -29.08
CA LEU A 208 -16.60 -7.52 -28.55
C LEU A 208 -16.71 -6.50 -29.69
N LYS A 209 -17.71 -5.61 -29.60
CA LYS A 209 -17.92 -4.51 -30.57
C LYS A 209 -17.72 -3.12 -29.95
N TYR A 210 -17.95 -2.98 -28.65
CA TYR A 210 -17.84 -1.70 -27.95
C TYR A 210 -17.03 -1.84 -26.64
N LEU A 211 -15.94 -1.09 -26.54
CA LEU A 211 -15.16 -0.91 -25.31
C LEU A 211 -15.38 0.50 -24.79
N ILE A 212 -15.90 0.62 -23.57
CA ILE A 212 -16.20 1.91 -22.94
C ILE A 212 -15.33 2.05 -21.69
N LEU A 213 -14.52 3.11 -21.64
CA LEU A 213 -13.68 3.43 -20.50
C LEU A 213 -14.33 4.57 -19.70
N ASP A 214 -14.58 4.35 -18.41
CA ASP A 214 -15.06 5.37 -17.48
C ASP A 214 -13.89 6.32 -17.09
N TRP A 215 -13.36 7.01 -18.10
CA TRP A 215 -12.05 7.70 -18.08
C TRP A 215 -12.07 8.98 -17.25
N ASN A 216 -13.11 9.78 -17.45
CA ASN A 216 -13.28 11.09 -16.82
C ASN A 216 -13.90 11.00 -15.41
N TRP A 217 -14.41 9.83 -15.00
CA TRP A 217 -14.95 9.67 -13.66
C TRP A 217 -13.84 9.74 -12.62
N ARG A 218 -14.06 10.59 -11.62
CA ARG A 218 -13.14 10.85 -10.53
C ARG A 218 -13.68 10.26 -9.23
N ASP A 219 -12.80 9.62 -8.47
CA ASP A 219 -13.16 9.09 -7.15
C ASP A 219 -13.39 10.21 -6.11
N GLN A 220 -13.73 9.84 -4.87
CA GLN A 220 -13.93 10.79 -3.76
C GLN A 220 -12.67 11.61 -3.40
N LYS A 221 -11.50 11.27 -3.97
CA LYS A 221 -10.22 11.99 -3.85
C LYS A 221 -9.85 12.70 -5.16
N LEU A 222 -10.83 12.84 -6.06
CA LEU A 222 -10.75 13.45 -7.38
C LEU A 222 -9.78 12.79 -8.38
N ARG A 223 -9.44 11.51 -8.19
CA ARG A 223 -8.53 10.75 -9.07
C ARG A 223 -9.28 9.93 -10.11
N ARG A 224 -8.83 9.95 -11.36
CA ARG A 224 -9.30 9.06 -12.44
C ARG A 224 -8.72 7.66 -12.29
N MET A 225 -9.19 6.72 -13.13
CA MET A 225 -8.66 5.35 -13.21
C MET A 225 -7.14 5.27 -13.47
N ILE A 226 -6.57 6.30 -14.09
CA ILE A 226 -5.16 6.41 -14.49
C ILE A 226 -4.28 7.21 -13.53
N ASP A 227 -4.84 7.90 -12.53
CA ASP A 227 -4.13 8.92 -11.72
C ASP A 227 -3.47 8.34 -10.43
N ILE A 228 -2.91 7.13 -10.46
CA ILE A 228 -2.08 6.59 -9.36
C ILE A 228 -0.61 6.60 -9.78
N PRO A 229 0.25 7.47 -9.21
CA PRO A 229 1.67 7.50 -9.52
C PRO A 229 2.43 6.36 -8.82
N GLU A 230 2.21 5.13 -9.27
CA GLU A 230 3.04 3.97 -8.96
C GLU A 230 4.09 3.78 -10.05
N ILE A 231 5.32 4.25 -9.80
CA ILE A 231 6.41 4.16 -10.80
C ILE A 231 7.04 2.77 -10.74
N ASN A 232 6.61 1.89 -11.64
CA ASN A 232 7.22 0.57 -11.84
C ASN A 232 8.48 0.65 -12.69
N TYR A 233 9.60 1.02 -12.07
CA TYR A 233 10.89 1.11 -12.73
C TYR A 233 11.45 -0.26 -13.17
N SER A 234 10.88 -1.39 -12.76
CA SER A 234 11.32 -2.70 -13.29
C SER A 234 10.98 -2.92 -14.76
N ASP A 235 9.91 -2.28 -15.25
CA ASP A 235 9.55 -2.35 -16.67
C ASP A 235 10.25 -1.25 -17.49
N ILE A 236 10.62 -0.13 -16.86
CA ILE A 236 11.31 1.01 -17.48
C ILE A 236 12.82 0.73 -17.60
N CYS A 237 13.45 0.26 -16.53
CA CYS A 237 14.86 -0.12 -16.46
C CYS A 237 15.10 -1.54 -17.01
N LEU A 238 14.44 -1.91 -18.12
CA LEU A 238 14.44 -3.28 -18.64
C LEU A 238 15.85 -3.80 -18.96
N ASN A 239 16.76 -2.93 -19.41
CA ASN A 239 18.14 -3.29 -19.71
C ASN A 239 18.89 -3.74 -18.44
N CYS A 240 18.79 -2.99 -17.34
CA CYS A 240 19.35 -3.41 -16.05
C CYS A 240 18.65 -4.64 -15.48
N SER A 241 17.33 -4.73 -15.66
CA SER A 241 16.52 -5.89 -15.25
C SER A 241 17.02 -7.19 -15.90
N LYS A 242 17.31 -7.15 -17.21
CA LYS A 242 17.93 -8.24 -17.98
C LYS A 242 19.38 -8.50 -17.58
N LEU A 243 20.19 -7.45 -17.38
CA LEU A 243 21.60 -7.60 -16.98
C LEU A 243 21.75 -8.43 -15.70
N ARG A 244 20.84 -8.22 -14.72
CA ARG A 244 20.79 -8.93 -13.43
C ARG A 244 20.15 -10.32 -13.49
N GLU A 245 19.71 -10.81 -14.65
CA GLU A 245 19.32 -12.22 -14.81
C GLU A 245 20.54 -13.15 -14.72
N ASN A 246 21.67 -12.73 -15.29
CA ASN A 246 22.94 -13.43 -15.13
C ASN A 246 23.62 -12.99 -13.82
N SER A 247 23.77 -13.93 -12.88
CA SER A 247 24.41 -13.69 -11.58
C SER A 247 25.91 -13.39 -11.67
N SER A 248 26.56 -13.68 -12.80
CA SER A 248 27.96 -13.31 -13.03
C SER A 248 28.14 -11.79 -13.19
N ASN A 249 27.10 -11.04 -13.55
CA ASN A 249 27.10 -9.58 -13.65
C ASN A 249 26.69 -8.91 -12.32
N TRP A 250 27.12 -9.42 -11.16
CA TRP A 250 26.74 -8.86 -9.85
C TRP A 250 27.53 -7.60 -9.49
N ASP A 251 28.75 -7.52 -10.02
CA ASP A 251 29.76 -6.47 -9.87
C ASP A 251 29.52 -5.26 -10.79
N LYS A 252 29.04 -5.52 -12.02
CA LYS A 252 28.78 -4.47 -13.02
C LYS A 252 27.73 -3.48 -12.52
N GLU A 253 28.04 -2.20 -12.58
CA GLU A 253 27.07 -1.15 -12.29
C GLU A 253 26.02 -1.04 -13.40
N CYS A 254 24.78 -0.68 -13.03
CA CYS A 254 23.75 -0.38 -14.01
C CYS A 254 22.82 0.71 -13.47
N ASN A 255 22.93 1.89 -14.07
CA ASN A 255 22.16 3.07 -13.68
C ASN A 255 21.00 3.30 -14.65
N CYS A 256 19.87 3.75 -14.11
CA CYS A 256 18.65 4.00 -14.85
C CYS A 256 17.96 5.26 -14.33
N SER A 257 17.53 6.13 -15.24
CA SER A 257 16.77 7.33 -14.90
C SER A 257 15.29 7.14 -15.24
N VAL A 258 14.41 7.57 -14.33
CA VAL A 258 12.96 7.50 -14.51
C VAL A 258 12.31 8.85 -14.25
N HIS A 259 11.86 9.49 -15.32
CA HIS A 259 11.23 10.80 -15.29
C HIS A 259 9.73 10.73 -14.95
N PHE A 260 9.25 11.67 -14.15
CA PHE A 260 7.83 11.84 -13.83
C PHE A 260 7.50 13.30 -13.48
N THR A 261 6.21 13.64 -13.49
CA THR A 261 5.74 15.00 -13.17
C THR A 261 4.71 14.94 -12.04
N LEU A 262 4.98 15.63 -10.94
CA LEU A 262 3.97 15.88 -9.90
C LEU A 262 3.04 16.99 -10.39
N GLN A 263 1.75 16.67 -10.54
CA GLN A 263 0.72 17.63 -10.97
C GLN A 263 0.35 18.65 -9.87
N GLU A 264 0.55 18.28 -8.61
CA GLU A 264 0.16 19.04 -7.42
C GLU A 264 1.25 18.91 -6.35
N ASN A 265 1.36 19.90 -5.46
CA ASN A 265 2.31 19.89 -4.36
C ASN A 265 1.97 18.79 -3.34
N MET A 266 2.93 17.94 -2.99
CA MET A 266 2.82 17.00 -1.88
C MET A 266 3.17 17.70 -0.57
N LEU A 267 2.17 18.30 0.08
CA LEU A 267 2.36 19.12 1.28
C LEU A 267 2.54 18.29 2.58
N GLY A 268 3.41 18.78 3.46
CA GLY A 268 3.74 18.14 4.74
C GLY A 268 4.83 17.08 4.63
N ASP A 269 4.93 16.21 5.62
CA ASP A 269 5.98 15.18 5.71
C ASP A 269 5.86 14.17 4.55
N VAL A 270 6.84 14.17 3.63
CA VAL A 270 6.88 13.25 2.49
C VAL A 270 7.84 12.09 2.77
N PHE A 271 7.33 10.87 2.57
CA PHE A 271 8.07 9.63 2.74
C PHE A 271 8.21 8.90 1.41
N MET A 272 9.42 8.44 1.12
CA MET A 272 9.74 7.60 -0.03
C MET A 272 9.86 6.14 0.40
N TYR A 273 9.10 5.27 -0.26
CA TYR A 273 9.10 3.83 -0.04
C TYR A 273 9.56 3.09 -1.29
N TYR A 274 10.36 2.05 -1.13
CA TYR A 274 10.46 1.00 -2.15
C TYR A 274 9.34 -0.03 -1.92
N ARG A 275 8.75 -0.51 -3.01
CA ARG A 275 7.71 -1.56 -2.99
C ARG A 275 8.15 -2.74 -3.83
N LEU A 276 8.17 -3.91 -3.19
CA LEU A 276 8.43 -5.20 -3.84
C LEU A 276 7.11 -5.94 -4.04
N GLN A 277 6.96 -6.56 -5.21
CA GLN A 277 5.86 -7.44 -5.55
C GLN A 277 6.37 -8.86 -5.81
N ASN A 278 5.59 -9.85 -5.40
CA ASN A 278 5.87 -11.29 -5.51
C ASN A 278 7.11 -11.78 -4.73
N PHE A 279 7.47 -11.13 -3.62
CA PHE A 279 8.60 -11.50 -2.76
C PHE A 279 8.10 -11.99 -1.39
N TYR A 280 8.22 -13.29 -1.10
CA TYR A 280 7.54 -13.97 0.01
C TYR A 280 8.38 -14.00 1.29
N GLN A 281 8.59 -12.85 1.93
CA GLN A 281 9.28 -12.78 3.23
C GLN A 281 8.55 -13.60 4.32
N ASN A 282 7.23 -13.74 4.23
CA ASN A 282 6.39 -14.47 5.18
C ASN A 282 6.53 -16.01 5.15
N HIS A 283 7.40 -16.57 4.29
CA HIS A 283 7.63 -18.01 4.24
C HIS A 283 8.34 -18.53 5.50
N ARG A 284 7.80 -19.55 6.19
CA ARG A 284 8.28 -20.01 7.51
C ARG A 284 9.81 -20.20 7.61
N ARG A 285 10.44 -20.87 6.64
CA ARG A 285 11.90 -21.07 6.65
C ARG A 285 12.68 -19.77 6.49
N TYR A 286 12.15 -18.79 5.77
CA TYR A 286 12.77 -17.47 5.61
C TYR A 286 12.68 -16.67 6.91
N VAL A 287 11.49 -16.59 7.52
CA VAL A 287 11.25 -15.87 8.80
C VAL A 287 12.11 -16.38 9.95
N LEU A 288 12.34 -17.70 10.00
CA LEU A 288 13.17 -18.33 11.02
C LEU A 288 14.68 -18.19 10.75
N SER A 289 15.10 -17.90 9.52
CA SER A 289 16.52 -17.88 9.12
C SER A 289 17.20 -16.57 9.50
N ARG A 290 17.46 -16.43 10.81
CA ARG A 290 18.21 -15.35 11.47
C ARG A 290 18.68 -15.78 12.86
N SER A 291 19.60 -15.04 13.47
CA SER A 291 19.99 -15.19 14.89
C SER A 291 19.72 -13.89 15.63
N ASP A 292 18.65 -13.83 16.43
CA ASP A 292 18.31 -12.61 17.20
C ASP A 292 19.39 -12.26 18.25
N ALA A 293 20.10 -13.26 18.80
CA ALA A 293 21.22 -13.04 19.71
C ALA A 293 22.44 -12.40 19.00
N GLN A 294 22.75 -12.83 17.77
CA GLN A 294 23.79 -12.18 16.96
C GLN A 294 23.43 -10.71 16.69
N LEU A 295 22.16 -10.43 16.33
CA LEU A 295 21.67 -9.09 16.02
C LEU A 295 21.63 -8.15 17.23
N LEU A 296 21.67 -8.71 18.46
CA LEU A 296 21.87 -8.00 19.72
C LEU A 296 23.36 -7.75 20.05
N GLY A 297 24.28 -8.06 19.13
CA GLY A 297 25.71 -7.85 19.31
C GLY A 297 26.39 -8.87 20.23
N GLN A 298 25.73 -10.00 20.53
CA GLN A 298 26.29 -11.06 21.36
C GLN A 298 27.18 -11.99 20.52
N ASP A 299 28.28 -12.44 21.10
CA ASP A 299 29.06 -13.54 20.53
C ASP A 299 28.26 -14.86 20.65
N VAL A 300 28.12 -15.57 19.54
CA VAL A 300 27.23 -16.74 19.42
C VAL A 300 27.78 -17.78 18.45
N ASN A 301 27.71 -19.05 18.85
CA ASN A 301 28.00 -20.16 17.94
C ASN A 301 26.89 -20.27 16.87
N ILE A 302 27.16 -19.71 15.70
CA ILE A 302 26.21 -19.63 14.58
C ILE A 302 25.78 -21.01 14.07
N GLN A 303 26.56 -22.07 14.25
CA GLN A 303 26.20 -23.42 13.79
C GLN A 303 24.92 -23.97 14.44
N ASN A 304 24.65 -23.59 15.70
CA ASN A 304 23.45 -24.01 16.42
C ASN A 304 22.26 -23.06 16.21
N SER A 305 22.38 -22.09 15.29
CA SER A 305 21.33 -21.11 15.00
C SER A 305 20.43 -21.54 13.83
N ASN A 306 19.24 -20.94 13.75
CA ASN A 306 18.30 -21.18 12.63
C ASN A 306 18.76 -20.56 11.29
N CYS A 307 19.94 -19.95 11.21
CA CYS A 307 20.44 -19.23 10.03
C CYS A 307 20.75 -20.11 8.80
N ALA A 308 20.67 -21.44 8.89
CA ALA A 308 20.98 -22.34 7.78
C ALA A 308 20.15 -22.00 6.51
N PRO A 309 20.76 -22.06 5.29
CA PRO A 309 22.16 -22.44 5.00
C PRO A 309 23.18 -21.28 5.15
N PHE A 310 22.75 -20.07 5.49
CA PHE A 310 23.60 -18.88 5.57
C PHE A 310 24.21 -18.71 6.96
N THR A 311 24.89 -19.75 7.46
CA THR A 311 25.60 -19.75 8.75
C THR A 311 27.07 -19.40 8.58
N ILE A 312 27.79 -20.21 7.79
CA ILE A 312 29.25 -20.21 7.65
C ILE A 312 29.61 -20.46 6.18
N TYR A 313 30.69 -19.85 5.68
CA TYR A 313 31.22 -20.13 4.34
C TYR A 313 31.98 -21.48 4.29
N PRO A 314 32.23 -22.05 3.09
CA PRO A 314 32.99 -23.32 2.96
C PRO A 314 34.40 -23.31 3.57
N ASN A 315 34.99 -22.12 3.77
CA ASN A 315 36.29 -21.93 4.42
C ASN A 315 36.22 -21.88 5.96
N GLY A 316 35.05 -22.07 6.56
CA GLY A 316 34.85 -22.02 8.02
C GLY A 316 34.56 -20.62 8.59
N THR A 317 34.56 -19.53 7.80
CA THR A 317 34.31 -18.18 8.32
C THR A 317 32.81 -17.93 8.59
N PRO A 318 32.40 -17.54 9.82
CA PRO A 318 31.02 -17.24 10.16
C PRO A 318 30.46 -15.99 9.44
N MET A 319 29.18 -16.05 9.03
CA MET A 319 28.50 -14.92 8.39
C MET A 319 27.95 -13.93 9.42
N ALA A 320 28.21 -12.64 9.23
CA ALA A 320 27.71 -11.54 10.05
C ALA A 320 27.11 -10.44 9.17
N PRO A 321 25.79 -10.21 9.21
CA PRO A 321 24.75 -11.03 9.87
C PRO A 321 24.53 -12.40 9.21
N CYS A 322 24.07 -13.40 9.96
CA CYS A 322 23.69 -14.69 9.40
C CYS A 322 22.22 -14.74 8.95
N GLY A 323 21.90 -15.71 8.07
CA GLY A 323 20.53 -16.06 7.72
C GLY A 323 19.98 -15.47 6.42
N ALA A 324 18.93 -16.10 5.89
CA ALA A 324 18.35 -15.78 4.59
C ALA A 324 17.71 -14.39 4.51
N ILE A 325 17.17 -13.90 5.64
CA ILE A 325 16.57 -12.55 5.70
C ILE A 325 17.65 -11.52 5.40
N ALA A 326 18.75 -11.55 6.14
CA ALA A 326 19.83 -10.58 5.97
C ALA A 326 20.52 -10.73 4.61
N ASN A 327 20.85 -11.95 4.17
CA ASN A 327 21.52 -12.17 2.88
C ASN A 327 20.74 -11.61 1.68
N SER A 328 19.41 -11.57 1.73
CA SER A 328 18.57 -11.04 0.64
C SER A 328 18.16 -9.57 0.81
N MET A 329 18.93 -8.77 1.57
CA MET A 329 18.70 -7.34 1.75
C MET A 329 18.53 -6.58 0.43
N PHE A 330 17.53 -5.68 0.40
CA PHE A 330 17.31 -4.77 -0.71
C PHE A 330 18.48 -3.78 -0.86
N ASN A 331 19.06 -3.68 -2.07
CA ASN A 331 20.33 -3.01 -2.32
C ASN A 331 20.34 -2.09 -3.55
N ASP A 332 19.18 -1.66 -4.08
CA ASP A 332 19.15 -0.59 -5.08
C ASP A 332 19.36 0.77 -4.40
N SER A 333 20.19 1.63 -4.99
CA SER A 333 20.31 3.04 -4.59
C SER A 333 19.32 3.87 -5.39
N ILE A 334 18.43 4.60 -4.71
CA ILE A 334 17.44 5.49 -5.35
C ILE A 334 17.68 6.94 -4.88
N GLN A 335 18.00 7.82 -5.82
CA GLN A 335 18.08 9.28 -5.62
C GLN A 335 16.92 9.96 -6.35
N LEU A 336 16.50 11.13 -5.87
CA LEU A 336 15.41 11.91 -6.45
C LEU A 336 15.89 13.33 -6.74
N PHE A 337 15.69 13.78 -7.98
CA PHE A 337 16.04 15.11 -8.44
C PHE A 337 14.78 15.87 -8.86
N TYR A 338 14.70 17.14 -8.49
CA TYR A 338 13.66 18.10 -8.88
C TYR A 338 14.21 19.08 -9.92
N TYR A 339 13.38 19.45 -10.90
CA TYR A 339 13.75 20.37 -11.97
C TYR A 339 12.90 21.62 -11.90
N LEU A 340 13.51 22.76 -11.53
CA LEU A 340 12.87 24.08 -11.58
C LEU A 340 12.61 24.50 -13.02
N ASN A 341 13.62 24.32 -13.87
CA ASN A 341 13.61 24.53 -15.31
C ASN A 341 14.24 23.31 -16.00
N SER A 342 14.14 23.22 -17.33
CA SER A 342 14.68 22.09 -18.12
C SER A 342 16.18 21.82 -17.96
N PHE A 343 16.95 22.76 -17.39
CA PHE A 343 18.41 22.70 -17.27
C PHE A 343 18.93 22.60 -15.83
N THR A 344 18.11 22.89 -14.81
CA THR A 344 18.55 22.98 -13.41
C THR A 344 17.95 21.85 -12.56
N ALA A 345 18.71 20.76 -12.42
CA ALA A 345 18.42 19.67 -11.51
C ALA A 345 18.91 20.00 -10.08
N ILE A 346 18.05 19.80 -9.08
CA ILE A 346 18.37 19.94 -7.67
C ILE A 346 18.05 18.62 -6.98
N GLU A 347 19.03 18.03 -6.30
CA GLU A 347 18.80 16.82 -5.50
C GLU A 347 17.82 17.11 -4.35
N VAL A 348 16.82 16.27 -4.20
CA VAL A 348 15.84 16.36 -3.11
C VAL A 348 16.49 15.83 -1.84
N PRO A 349 16.60 16.63 -0.76
CA PRO A 349 17.32 16.25 0.44
C PRO A 349 16.54 15.18 1.22
N LEU A 350 16.97 13.93 1.07
CA LEU A 350 16.31 12.73 1.58
C LEU A 350 17.16 12.07 2.66
N LEU A 351 16.63 11.95 3.88
CA LEU A 351 17.38 11.48 5.03
C LEU A 351 17.50 9.94 5.07
N LYS A 352 18.74 9.45 5.19
CA LYS A 352 19.08 8.03 5.40
C LYS A 352 18.82 7.55 6.83
N SER A 353 19.08 8.41 7.81
CA SER A 353 18.87 8.13 9.23
C SER A 353 17.51 8.65 9.74
N GLY A 354 17.02 8.10 10.85
CA GLY A 354 15.73 8.41 11.45
C GLY A 354 14.55 7.66 10.82
N ASN A 355 14.81 6.60 10.04
CA ASN A 355 13.77 5.85 9.32
C ASN A 355 13.30 4.58 10.07
N SER A 356 14.07 4.06 11.03
CA SER A 356 13.71 2.89 11.81
C SER A 356 12.92 3.24 13.08
N TRP A 357 12.28 2.24 13.70
CA TRP A 357 11.56 2.46 14.96
C TRP A 357 12.54 2.53 16.13
N TRP A 358 12.28 3.46 17.07
CA TRP A 358 13.15 3.68 18.23
C TRP A 358 13.45 2.39 19.02
N SER A 359 12.45 1.53 19.23
CA SER A 359 12.62 0.25 19.92
C SER A 359 13.46 -0.76 19.15
N ASP A 360 13.40 -0.76 17.81
CA ASP A 360 14.30 -1.60 17.03
C ASP A 360 15.74 -1.11 17.21
N LYS A 361 15.99 0.19 17.00
CA LYS A 361 17.35 0.77 16.97
C LYS A 361 18.06 0.81 18.32
N ASN A 362 17.33 0.93 19.43
CA ASN A 362 17.91 1.11 20.77
C ASN A 362 17.83 -0.14 21.66
N VAL A 363 16.91 -1.07 21.36
CA VAL A 363 16.67 -2.27 22.19
C VAL A 363 16.93 -3.56 21.44
N LYS A 364 16.39 -3.72 20.23
CA LYS A 364 16.37 -5.01 19.53
C LYS A 364 17.63 -5.29 18.70
N PHE A 365 18.23 -4.26 18.13
CA PHE A 365 19.47 -4.36 17.35
C PHE A 365 20.58 -3.60 18.06
N ARG A 366 21.77 -4.20 18.15
CA ARG A 366 22.96 -3.58 18.75
C ARG A 366 24.21 -4.10 18.05
N ASN A 367 25.21 -3.23 17.91
CA ASN A 367 26.53 -3.65 17.43
C ASN A 367 27.28 -4.37 18.57
N PRO A 368 28.18 -5.33 18.26
CA PRO A 368 29.06 -5.91 19.27
C PRO A 368 29.95 -4.83 19.90
N THR A 369 30.26 -4.98 21.19
CA THR A 369 31.10 -4.02 21.92
C THR A 369 32.57 -4.21 21.58
N SER A 370 33.19 -3.23 20.92
CA SER A 370 34.63 -3.17 20.66
C SER A 370 35.12 -1.72 20.57
N TYR A 371 36.44 -1.54 20.49
CA TYR A 371 37.10 -0.25 20.30
C TYR A 371 36.71 0.45 18.97
N ASN A 372 36.53 -0.32 17.90
CA ASN A 372 36.00 0.18 16.63
C ASN A 372 35.10 -0.86 15.95
N LEU A 373 34.27 -0.43 15.00
CA LEU A 373 33.33 -1.33 14.32
C LEU A 373 34.04 -2.43 13.51
N SER A 374 35.15 -2.13 12.85
CA SER A 374 35.89 -3.14 12.06
C SER A 374 36.37 -4.32 12.94
N SER A 375 36.92 -4.04 14.12
CA SER A 375 37.32 -5.07 15.10
C SER A 375 36.12 -5.79 15.74
N ALA A 376 34.99 -5.11 15.93
CA ALA A 376 33.75 -5.73 16.41
C ALA A 376 33.23 -6.86 15.49
N PHE A 377 33.62 -6.83 14.21
CA PHE A 377 33.28 -7.85 13.20
C PHE A 377 34.50 -8.70 12.78
N ALA A 378 35.64 -8.60 13.46
CA ALA A 378 36.82 -9.41 13.16
C ALA A 378 36.53 -10.92 13.25
N GLY A 379 37.11 -11.70 12.34
CA GLY A 379 36.83 -13.14 12.24
C GLY A 379 35.47 -13.51 11.62
N THR A 380 34.61 -12.52 11.30
CA THR A 380 33.36 -12.73 10.57
C THR A 380 33.45 -12.21 9.14
N THR A 381 32.48 -12.59 8.29
CA THR A 381 32.42 -12.11 6.90
C THR A 381 30.99 -11.76 6.48
N ARG A 382 30.87 -10.93 5.45
CA ARG A 382 29.58 -10.45 4.92
C ARG A 382 28.77 -11.59 4.26
N PRO A 383 27.42 -11.47 4.23
CA PRO A 383 26.59 -12.36 3.43
C PRO A 383 26.99 -12.38 1.94
N PRO A 384 26.78 -13.50 1.22
CA PRO A 384 27.16 -13.64 -0.18
C PRO A 384 26.70 -12.51 -1.11
N TYR A 385 25.46 -12.04 -0.98
CA TYR A 385 24.89 -11.01 -1.87
C TYR A 385 25.07 -9.56 -1.39
N TRP A 386 25.81 -9.34 -0.29
CA TRP A 386 26.14 -7.99 0.16
C TRP A 386 27.36 -7.47 -0.59
N GLN A 387 27.34 -6.21 -1.06
CA GLN A 387 28.52 -5.59 -1.69
C GLN A 387 29.53 -5.13 -0.62
N LYS A 388 29.03 -4.52 0.46
CA LYS A 388 29.82 -4.01 1.60
C LYS A 388 29.55 -4.85 2.87
N PRO A 389 30.49 -4.95 3.82
CA PRO A 389 30.25 -5.61 5.10
C PRO A 389 29.39 -4.74 6.04
N ALA A 390 28.86 -5.33 7.11
CA ALA A 390 27.91 -4.66 8.01
C ALA A 390 28.43 -3.34 8.61
N TYR A 391 29.72 -3.25 8.90
CA TYR A 391 30.35 -2.06 9.47
C TYR A 391 30.62 -0.93 8.45
N LEU A 392 30.31 -1.12 7.16
CA LEU A 392 30.49 -0.18 6.05
C LEU A 392 29.21 -0.06 5.20
N LEU A 393 28.03 -0.07 5.85
CA LEU A 393 26.74 0.11 5.17
C LEU A 393 26.41 1.59 4.87
N ASP A 394 26.92 2.51 5.69
CA ASP A 394 26.77 3.96 5.51
C ASP A 394 28.15 4.63 5.68
N GLU A 395 28.65 5.25 4.62
CA GLU A 395 29.96 5.94 4.61
C GLU A 395 29.86 7.39 5.08
N GLU A 396 28.64 7.92 5.25
CA GLU A 396 28.39 9.33 5.65
C GLU A 396 28.16 9.50 7.17
N ASP A 397 27.64 8.48 7.86
CA ASP A 397 27.41 8.52 9.32
C ASP A 397 27.76 7.18 9.98
N GLU A 398 28.87 7.14 10.71
CA GLU A 398 29.33 5.96 11.47
C GLU A 398 28.28 5.44 12.47
N ARG A 399 27.39 6.31 12.97
CA ARG A 399 26.32 5.94 13.91
C ARG A 399 25.17 5.21 13.23
N ASN A 400 25.19 5.09 11.90
CA ASN A 400 24.25 4.34 11.08
C ASN A 400 24.88 3.06 10.48
N ASN A 401 25.99 2.57 11.04
CA ASN A 401 26.66 1.32 10.63
C ASN A 401 26.36 0.11 11.52
N GLY A 402 26.63 -1.08 10.99
CA GLY A 402 26.43 -2.37 11.67
C GLY A 402 24.97 -2.80 11.69
N TYR A 403 24.58 -3.53 12.73
CA TYR A 403 23.21 -4.01 12.91
C TYR A 403 22.22 -2.89 13.27
N ILE A 404 22.70 -1.69 13.66
CA ILE A 404 21.86 -0.52 13.93
C ILE A 404 21.59 0.36 12.69
N ASN A 405 22.06 -0.04 11.51
CA ASN A 405 21.77 0.64 10.24
C ASN A 405 20.26 0.65 9.95
N ASP A 406 19.71 1.82 9.60
CA ASP A 406 18.25 1.97 9.43
C ASP A 406 17.68 1.12 8.28
N ASP A 407 18.36 1.06 7.13
CA ASP A 407 17.90 0.24 5.99
C ASP A 407 17.91 -1.26 6.34
N PHE A 408 18.94 -1.71 7.05
CA PHE A 408 19.05 -3.07 7.54
C PHE A 408 17.94 -3.41 8.54
N ILE A 409 17.71 -2.56 9.55
CA ILE A 409 16.62 -2.74 10.53
C ILE A 409 15.27 -2.83 9.82
N ILE A 410 15.00 -1.93 8.87
CA ILE A 410 13.75 -1.89 8.11
C ILE A 410 13.57 -3.18 7.29
N TRP A 411 14.64 -3.67 6.65
CA TRP A 411 14.60 -4.93 5.92
C TRP A 411 14.37 -6.15 6.82
N MET A 412 15.01 -6.19 7.99
CA MET A 412 14.87 -7.27 8.97
C MET A 412 13.47 -7.35 9.61
N ARG A 413 12.64 -6.31 9.46
CA ARG A 413 11.19 -6.39 9.72
C ARG A 413 10.48 -7.07 8.53
N VAL A 414 10.42 -8.40 8.62
CA VAL A 414 9.64 -9.28 7.73
C VAL A 414 8.21 -8.77 7.51
N SER A 415 7.83 -8.60 6.23
CA SER A 415 6.48 -8.27 5.80
C SER A 415 5.54 -9.47 5.76
N ALA A 416 4.30 -9.28 6.22
CA ALA A 416 3.28 -10.33 6.29
C ALA A 416 2.69 -10.75 4.92
N PHE A 417 2.89 -9.94 3.87
CA PHE A 417 2.32 -10.15 2.54
C PHE A 417 3.39 -10.16 1.45
N PRO A 418 3.22 -10.90 0.33
CA PRO A 418 4.19 -10.97 -0.77
C PRO A 418 4.24 -9.71 -1.63
N THR A 419 3.37 -8.73 -1.37
CA THR A 419 3.49 -7.38 -1.89
C THR A 419 3.49 -6.42 -0.71
N PHE A 420 4.58 -5.71 -0.53
CA PHE A 420 4.82 -4.85 0.61
C PHE A 420 5.61 -3.61 0.18
N ARG A 421 5.58 -2.59 1.04
CA ARG A 421 6.40 -1.39 0.91
C ARG A 421 7.16 -1.18 2.21
N ASN A 422 8.43 -0.87 2.09
CA ASN A 422 9.29 -0.52 3.21
C ASN A 422 9.67 0.95 3.08
N LEU A 423 9.80 1.64 4.21
CA LEU A 423 10.31 3.00 4.20
C LEU A 423 11.76 2.97 3.70
N TYR A 424 12.11 3.90 2.83
CA TYR A 424 13.47 4.06 2.34
C TYR A 424 14.05 5.36 2.88
N ARG A 425 13.42 6.51 2.59
CA ARG A 425 13.87 7.83 3.07
C ARG A 425 12.67 8.70 3.43
N HIS A 426 12.90 9.73 4.25
CA HIS A 426 11.95 10.82 4.44
C HIS A 426 12.57 12.16 4.01
N LEU A 427 11.72 13.11 3.64
CA LEU A 427 12.14 14.44 3.17
C LEU A 427 12.68 15.29 4.31
N ARG A 428 13.83 15.96 4.10
CA ARG A 428 14.29 17.04 4.97
C ARG A 428 13.69 18.37 4.52
N HIS A 429 12.89 18.97 5.39
CA HIS A 429 12.24 20.25 5.17
C HIS A 429 13.29 21.39 5.14
N THR A 430 13.81 21.69 3.96
CA THR A 430 14.85 22.72 3.71
C THR A 430 14.62 23.42 2.38
N ASN A 431 14.90 24.73 2.35
CA ASN A 431 14.83 25.58 1.16
C ASN A 431 13.47 25.44 0.42
N GLN A 432 13.48 25.21 -0.89
CA GLN A 432 12.29 24.99 -1.73
C GLN A 432 11.42 23.79 -1.32
N PHE A 433 11.91 22.92 -0.43
CA PHE A 433 11.20 21.75 0.08
C PHE A 433 10.65 21.94 1.51
N ALA A 434 10.64 23.18 2.03
CA ALA A 434 10.18 23.50 3.38
C ALA A 434 8.72 23.05 3.66
N ASP A 435 7.82 23.15 2.67
CA ASP A 435 6.41 22.75 2.80
C ASP A 435 6.12 21.32 2.27
N GLY A 436 7.12 20.59 1.80
CA GLY A 436 6.97 19.30 1.12
C GLY A 436 7.57 19.29 -0.29
N LEU A 437 7.06 18.45 -1.19
CA LEU A 437 7.50 18.44 -2.60
C LEU A 437 6.62 19.36 -3.47
N PRO A 438 7.18 20.38 -4.16
CA PRO A 438 6.43 21.19 -5.11
C PRO A 438 5.98 20.40 -6.34
N ALA A 439 4.90 20.84 -6.99
CA ALA A 439 4.52 20.37 -8.33
C ALA A 439 5.62 20.71 -9.35
N GLY A 440 5.81 19.85 -10.35
CA GLY A 440 6.86 20.02 -11.36
C GLY A 440 7.49 18.70 -11.79
N ASN A 441 8.61 18.79 -12.50
CA ASN A 441 9.30 17.64 -13.07
C ASN A 441 10.33 17.06 -12.11
N TYR A 442 10.36 15.74 -12.03
CA TYR A 442 11.25 14.98 -11.18
C TYR A 442 11.87 13.81 -11.95
N THR A 443 13.06 13.40 -11.51
CA THR A 443 13.73 12.21 -12.03
C THR A 443 14.23 11.36 -10.87
N PHE A 444 13.86 10.08 -10.85
CA PHE A 444 14.56 9.09 -10.03
C PHE A 444 15.82 8.63 -10.75
N HIS A 445 16.98 8.77 -10.12
CA HIS A 445 18.21 8.10 -10.55
C HIS A 445 18.37 6.83 -9.71
N ILE A 446 18.44 5.68 -10.38
CA ILE A 446 18.38 4.36 -9.75
C ILE A 446 19.60 3.53 -10.16
N THR A 447 20.46 3.19 -9.19
CA THR A 447 21.47 2.13 -9.35
C THR A 447 20.80 0.79 -9.08
N TYR A 448 20.63 0.01 -10.14
CA TYR A 448 19.82 -1.20 -10.15
C TYR A 448 20.69 -2.43 -9.82
N ASN A 449 20.55 -2.93 -8.60
CA ASN A 449 21.31 -4.06 -8.06
C ASN A 449 20.41 -5.27 -7.76
N PHE A 450 19.19 -5.04 -7.24
CA PHE A 450 18.33 -6.10 -6.72
C PHE A 450 17.59 -6.86 -7.84
N PRO A 451 17.85 -8.17 -8.08
CA PRO A 451 17.21 -8.91 -9.15
C PRO A 451 15.78 -9.34 -8.78
N VAL A 452 14.80 -9.13 -9.68
CA VAL A 452 13.40 -9.55 -9.47
C VAL A 452 12.80 -10.43 -10.58
N THR A 453 13.45 -10.47 -11.75
CA THR A 453 12.97 -11.20 -12.94
C THR A 453 12.81 -12.70 -12.71
N LYS A 454 13.78 -13.34 -12.05
CA LYS A 454 13.79 -14.80 -11.76
C LYS A 454 12.53 -15.30 -11.04
N PHE A 455 11.97 -14.51 -10.12
CA PHE A 455 10.74 -14.83 -9.40
C PHE A 455 9.51 -14.06 -9.92
N LYS A 456 9.58 -13.47 -11.13
CA LYS A 456 8.51 -12.67 -11.76
C LYS A 456 8.02 -11.52 -10.87
N GLY A 457 8.92 -10.97 -10.06
CA GLY A 457 8.65 -9.85 -9.17
C GLY A 457 8.69 -8.50 -9.88
N LYS A 458 8.30 -7.45 -9.16
CA LYS A 458 8.37 -6.06 -9.61
C LYS A 458 8.84 -5.15 -8.47
N LYS A 459 9.63 -4.15 -8.82
CA LYS A 459 10.08 -3.06 -7.95
C LYS A 459 9.43 -1.74 -8.37
N GLN A 460 8.91 -1.01 -7.40
CA GLN A 460 8.29 0.29 -7.60
C GLN A 460 8.81 1.28 -6.57
N VAL A 461 8.88 2.57 -6.93
CA VAL A 461 9.06 3.65 -5.95
C VAL A 461 7.70 4.29 -5.68
N VAL A 462 7.41 4.59 -4.41
CA VAL A 462 6.16 5.21 -3.98
C VAL A 462 6.49 6.40 -3.08
N LEU A 463 6.12 7.59 -3.51
CA LEU A 463 6.09 8.78 -2.66
C LEU A 463 4.72 8.87 -1.99
N SER A 464 4.67 9.13 -0.69
CA SER A 464 3.42 9.32 0.06
C SER A 464 3.63 10.29 1.21
N THR A 465 2.68 11.21 1.39
CA THR A 465 2.47 11.86 2.68
C THR A 465 1.75 10.89 3.63
N ILE A 466 1.85 11.15 4.93
CA ILE A 466 1.08 10.43 5.97
C ILE A 466 0.05 11.35 6.62
N THR A 467 -0.98 10.76 7.19
CA THR A 467 -1.87 11.41 8.16
C THR A 467 -1.72 10.75 9.52
N TRP A 468 -2.41 11.25 10.55
CA TRP A 468 -2.41 10.65 11.89
C TRP A 468 -2.81 9.16 11.91
N SER A 469 -3.58 8.69 10.93
CA SER A 469 -3.98 7.29 10.77
C SER A 469 -3.11 6.51 9.77
N GLY A 470 -1.93 7.08 9.43
CA GLY A 470 -0.96 6.50 8.51
C GLY A 470 -1.16 6.94 7.05
N GLY A 471 -0.66 6.11 6.11
CA GLY A 471 -0.81 6.37 4.68
C GLY A 471 -2.23 6.12 4.15
N SER A 472 -2.48 6.53 2.91
CA SER A 472 -3.82 6.48 2.28
C SER A 472 -4.46 5.07 2.27
N ASN A 473 -5.39 4.80 3.19
CA ASN A 473 -6.17 3.56 3.23
C ASN A 473 -7.65 3.86 3.50
N LEU A 474 -8.54 3.41 2.62
CA LEU A 474 -9.99 3.62 2.72
C LEU A 474 -10.72 2.50 3.48
N PHE A 475 -10.07 1.35 3.69
CA PHE A 475 -10.69 0.17 4.31
C PHE A 475 -11.28 0.47 5.68
N LEU A 476 -10.52 1.14 6.55
CA LEU A 476 -10.95 1.43 7.91
C LEU A 476 -12.18 2.36 7.94
N GLY A 477 -12.19 3.39 7.10
CA GLY A 477 -13.34 4.29 6.95
C GLY A 477 -14.60 3.56 6.49
N ILE A 478 -14.48 2.72 5.45
CA ILE A 478 -15.60 1.89 4.96
C ILE A 478 -16.08 0.93 6.06
N ALA A 479 -15.17 0.27 6.77
CA ALA A 479 -15.50 -0.68 7.82
C ALA A 479 -16.30 -0.02 8.95
N TYR A 480 -15.88 1.15 9.44
CA TYR A 480 -16.64 1.89 10.45
C TYR A 480 -17.99 2.38 9.93
N THR A 481 -18.06 2.92 8.71
CA THR A 481 -19.35 3.39 8.14
C THR A 481 -20.35 2.24 7.95
N VAL A 482 -19.90 1.08 7.44
CA VAL A 482 -20.78 -0.09 7.23
C VAL A 482 -21.22 -0.68 8.57
N SER A 483 -20.30 -0.92 9.50
CA SER A 483 -20.64 -1.46 10.83
C SER A 483 -21.56 -0.51 11.61
N GLY A 484 -21.31 0.80 11.55
CA GLY A 484 -22.18 1.82 12.15
C GLY A 484 -23.59 1.81 11.57
N ALA A 485 -23.73 1.72 10.24
CA ALA A 485 -25.03 1.64 9.58
C ALA A 485 -25.80 0.36 9.98
N VAL A 486 -25.12 -0.79 10.11
CA VAL A 486 -25.72 -2.05 10.58
C VAL A 486 -26.20 -1.94 12.03
N ILE A 487 -25.38 -1.36 12.92
CA ILE A 487 -25.74 -1.17 14.34
C ILE A 487 -26.94 -0.22 14.48
N VAL A 488 -26.97 0.88 13.74
CA VAL A 488 -28.09 1.82 13.72
C VAL A 488 -29.38 1.15 13.22
N LEU A 489 -29.30 0.37 12.14
CA LEU A 489 -30.45 -0.39 11.63
C LEU A 489 -30.97 -1.42 12.65
N ALA A 490 -30.07 -2.15 13.32
CA ALA A 490 -30.43 -3.06 14.40
C ALA A 490 -31.09 -2.34 15.58
N GLY A 491 -30.58 -1.16 15.95
CA GLY A 491 -31.18 -0.31 16.99
C GLY A 491 -32.61 0.13 16.65
N PHE A 492 -32.87 0.53 15.40
CA PHE A 492 -34.23 0.84 14.93
C PHE A 492 -35.16 -0.38 14.97
N ILE A 493 -34.69 -1.55 14.55
CA ILE A 493 -35.46 -2.81 14.58
C ILE A 493 -35.82 -3.18 16.02
N ILE A 494 -34.85 -3.17 16.94
CA ILE A 494 -35.08 -3.47 18.37
C ILE A 494 -36.06 -2.46 18.98
N THR A 495 -35.92 -1.16 18.68
CA THR A 495 -36.83 -0.11 19.16
C THR A 495 -38.25 -0.31 18.63
N ALA A 496 -38.42 -0.65 17.35
CA ALA A 496 -39.72 -0.93 16.76
C ALA A 496 -40.40 -2.18 17.39
N ILE A 497 -39.63 -3.23 17.65
CA ILE A 497 -40.10 -4.43 18.36
C ILE A 497 -40.52 -4.07 19.79
N HIS A 498 -39.70 -3.31 20.53
CA HIS A 498 -40.01 -2.88 21.89
C HIS A 498 -41.30 -2.05 21.96
N LEU A 499 -41.47 -1.06 21.06
CA LEU A 499 -42.69 -0.24 21.00
C LEU A 499 -43.93 -1.07 20.65
N LYS A 500 -43.80 -2.07 19.76
CA LYS A 500 -44.91 -2.99 19.41
C LYS A 500 -45.30 -3.89 20.59
N LEU A 501 -44.32 -4.40 21.34
CA LEU A 501 -44.56 -5.23 22.54
C LEU A 501 -45.13 -4.41 23.70
N ARG A 502 -44.66 -3.16 23.90
CA ARG A 502 -45.21 -2.24 24.91
C ARG A 502 -46.69 -1.95 24.65
N LYS A 503 -47.07 -1.65 23.41
CA LYS A 503 -48.49 -1.44 23.02
C LYS A 503 -49.36 -2.67 23.29
N LYS A 504 -48.83 -3.90 23.08
CA LYS A 504 -49.56 -5.13 23.42
C LYS A 504 -49.82 -5.28 24.92
N LYS A 505 -48.86 -4.95 25.79
CA LYS A 505 -49.07 -5.01 27.27
C LYS A 505 -50.18 -4.07 27.74
N THR A 506 -50.24 -2.84 27.22
CA THR A 506 -51.31 -1.89 27.56
C THR A 506 -52.70 -2.30 27.09
N TYR A 507 -52.81 -3.21 26.11
CA TYR A 507 -54.09 -3.78 25.65
C TYR A 507 -54.54 -5.02 26.44
N PHE A 508 -53.69 -5.55 27.33
CA PHE A 508 -53.98 -6.71 28.20
C PHE A 508 -54.20 -6.32 29.67
N GLN A 509 -54.16 -5.01 29.99
CA GLN A 509 -54.43 -4.44 31.32
C GLN A 509 -55.60 -3.44 31.31
N ARG A 510 -56.47 -3.56 30.31
CA ARG A 510 -57.82 -2.98 30.23
C ARG A 510 -58.78 -4.10 29.88
#